data_AF-A0A5J4UX78-F1
#
_entry.id   AF-A0A5J4UX78-F1
#
_cell.length_a   1.000
_cell.length_b   1.000
_cell.length_c   1.000
_cell.angle_alpha   90.00
_cell.angle_beta   90.00
_cell.angle_gamma   90.00
#
_symmetry.space_group_name_H-M   'P 1'
#
loop_
_entity.id
_entity.type
_entity.pdbx_description
1 polymer ?
#
loop_
_entity_poly.entity_id
_entity_poly.type
_entity_poly.pdbx_seq_one_letter_code
_entity_poly.pdbx_strand_id
1 'polypeptide(L)'
;MSQTAAPTPNIQIHRKDVLELEPLSLPGEITSTAAGKFLNRKQNTLILAKWTFISIFNHDAETGNFHLFDHKNCFRQIFSIHTVPQINSLDCLLVVSVNGEWLFLQWHENEFFPIACGSIMDA
;
A
#
# COMPACT_ATOMS: atom_id res chain seq x y z
N MET A 1 46.21 -23.00 50.82
CA MET A 1 46.22 -23.03 49.34
C MET A 1 44.87 -22.52 48.87
N SER A 2 44.91 -21.52 48.00
CA SER A 2 43.85 -20.56 47.66
C SER A 2 42.72 -21.13 46.81
N GLN A 3 41.50 -20.70 47.09
CA GLN A 3 40.31 -20.95 46.28
C GLN A 3 40.43 -20.22 44.92
N THR A 4 40.36 -20.95 43.81
CA THR A 4 40.21 -20.41 42.46
C THR A 4 38.72 -20.30 42.12
N ALA A 5 38.16 -19.11 42.27
CA ALA A 5 36.83 -18.79 41.77
C ALA A 5 36.86 -18.78 40.22
N ALA A 6 35.96 -19.54 39.59
CA ALA A 6 35.75 -19.46 38.14
C ALA A 6 35.20 -18.07 37.77
N PRO A 7 35.66 -17.44 36.68
CA PRO A 7 35.14 -16.16 36.25
C PRO A 7 33.69 -16.34 35.77
N THR A 8 32.75 -15.72 36.48
CA THR A 8 31.36 -15.58 36.05
C THR A 8 31.34 -14.91 34.67
N PRO A 9 30.67 -15.46 33.65
CA PRO A 9 30.57 -14.79 32.36
C PRO A 9 29.82 -13.48 32.56
N ASN A 10 30.53 -12.37 32.38
CA ASN A 10 29.95 -11.05 32.32
C ASN A 10 29.15 -10.98 31.01
N ILE A 11 27.88 -11.39 31.06
CA ILE A 11 26.94 -11.16 29.97
C ILE A 11 26.67 -9.66 29.97
N GLN A 12 27.59 -8.92 29.37
CA GLN A 12 27.33 -7.56 28.91
C GLN A 12 26.13 -7.67 27.98
N ILE A 13 24.98 -7.24 28.48
CA ILE A 13 23.75 -7.05 27.70
C ILE A 13 24.15 -6.09 26.58
N HIS A 14 24.48 -6.64 25.41
CA HIS A 14 24.73 -5.85 24.22
C HIS A 14 23.46 -5.04 23.98
N ARG A 15 23.54 -3.73 24.15
CA ARG A 15 22.48 -2.80 23.80
C ARG A 15 22.24 -3.02 22.31
N LYS A 16 21.11 -3.63 21.96
CA LYS A 16 20.73 -3.86 20.58
C LYS A 16 20.39 -2.49 20.00
N ASP A 17 21.24 -1.98 19.12
CA ASP A 17 20.95 -0.74 18.40
C ASP A 17 19.72 -1.00 17.50
N VAL A 18 18.64 -0.28 17.77
CA VAL A 18 17.39 -0.33 17.01
C VAL A 18 17.35 0.90 16.11
N LEU A 19 17.21 0.68 14.82
CA LEU A 19 16.98 1.74 13.83
C LEU A 19 15.51 1.72 13.43
N GLU A 20 14.83 2.83 13.66
CA GLU A 20 13.44 3.03 13.23
C GLU A 20 13.45 3.90 11.96
N LEU A 21 12.84 3.38 10.90
CA LEU A 21 12.72 4.09 9.63
C LEU A 21 11.31 4.69 9.52
N GLU A 22 11.23 6.01 9.55
CA GLU A 22 9.97 6.76 9.40
C GLU A 22 10.06 7.71 8.19
N PRO A 23 9.10 7.68 7.26
CA PRO A 23 9.08 8.61 6.14
C PRO A 23 8.68 10.02 6.61
N LEU A 24 9.51 11.03 6.31
CA LEU A 24 9.24 12.43 6.67
C LEU A 24 8.11 13.07 5.83
N SER A 25 7.78 12.48 4.68
CA SER A 25 6.72 12.95 3.80
C SER A 25 6.24 11.84 2.86
N LEU A 26 5.04 12.03 2.29
CA LEU A 26 4.53 11.16 1.24
C LEU A 26 5.21 11.49 -0.11
N PRO A 27 5.50 10.49 -0.96
CA PRO A 27 6.01 10.72 -2.30
C PRO A 27 5.06 11.62 -3.11
N GLY A 28 5.62 12.63 -3.76
CA GLY A 28 4.85 13.58 -4.58
C GLY A 28 4.60 13.11 -6.01
N GLU A 29 5.51 12.30 -6.55
CA GLU A 29 5.47 11.84 -7.94
C GLU A 29 4.31 10.86 -8.17
N ILE A 30 3.55 11.09 -9.24
CA ILE A 30 2.46 10.23 -9.68
C ILE A 30 2.99 9.35 -10.81
N THR A 31 2.95 8.04 -10.59
CA THR A 31 3.48 7.03 -11.52
C THR A 31 2.40 6.47 -12.45
N SER A 32 1.16 6.37 -11.93
CA SER A 32 0.02 5.82 -12.67
C SER A 32 -1.28 6.31 -12.03
N THR A 33 -2.37 6.31 -12.78
CA THR A 33 -3.68 6.79 -12.34
C THR A 33 -4.79 5.85 -12.81
N ALA A 34 -5.85 5.75 -12.03
CA ALA A 34 -7.06 5.01 -12.37
C ALA A 34 -8.29 5.79 -11.92
N ALA A 35 -9.32 5.82 -12.76
CA ALA A 35 -10.60 6.43 -12.44
C ALA A 35 -11.71 5.37 -12.55
N GLY A 36 -12.64 5.38 -11.60
CA GLY A 36 -13.68 4.35 -11.53
C GLY A 36 -14.58 4.51 -10.32
N LYS A 37 -15.48 3.56 -10.14
CA LYS A 37 -16.46 3.50 -9.05
C LYS A 37 -15.97 2.56 -7.96
N PHE A 38 -14.86 2.94 -7.32
CA PHE A 38 -14.17 2.09 -6.35
C PHE A 38 -14.83 2.09 -4.99
N LEU A 39 -15.28 3.25 -4.49
CA LEU A 39 -15.85 3.36 -3.14
C LEU A 39 -17.38 3.34 -3.12
N ASN A 40 -18.00 3.92 -4.15
CA ASN A 40 -19.44 4.04 -4.29
C ASN A 40 -19.85 3.99 -5.78
N ARG A 41 -20.88 3.20 -6.12
CA ARG A 41 -21.37 3.05 -7.51
C ARG A 41 -21.94 4.34 -8.13
N LYS A 42 -22.27 5.33 -7.30
CA LYS A 42 -22.85 6.62 -7.72
C LYS A 42 -21.81 7.75 -7.83
N GLN A 43 -20.61 7.55 -7.30
CA GLN A 43 -19.58 8.58 -7.21
C GLN A 43 -18.31 8.10 -7.91
N ASN A 44 -17.70 8.98 -8.70
CA ASN A 44 -16.41 8.67 -9.30
C ASN A 44 -15.30 8.87 -8.27
N THR A 45 -14.34 7.96 -8.29
CA THR A 45 -13.14 7.99 -7.47
C THR A 45 -11.94 8.03 -8.41
N LEU A 46 -11.01 8.92 -8.12
CA LEU A 46 -9.70 9.01 -8.75
C LEU A 46 -8.66 8.41 -7.81
N ILE A 47 -7.87 7.49 -8.33
CA ILE A 47 -6.82 6.80 -7.63
C ILE A 47 -5.49 7.18 -8.27
N LEU A 48 -4.54 7.67 -7.47
CA LEU A 48 -3.19 8.03 -7.90
C LEU A 48 -2.18 7.10 -7.24
N ALA A 49 -1.41 6.38 -8.04
CA ALA A 49 -0.29 5.59 -7.54
C ALA A 49 0.98 6.46 -7.43
N LYS A 50 1.59 6.44 -6.26
CA LYS A 50 2.80 7.19 -5.91
C LYS A 50 3.81 6.25 -5.26
N TRP A 51 4.65 5.62 -6.09
CA TRP A 51 5.65 4.64 -5.64
C TRP A 51 5.01 3.49 -4.85
N THR A 52 5.09 3.49 -3.52
CA THR A 52 4.51 2.45 -2.65
C THR A 52 3.15 2.85 -2.06
N PHE A 53 2.64 4.04 -2.39
CA PHE A 53 1.40 4.57 -1.86
C PHE A 53 0.35 4.73 -2.95
N ILE A 54 -0.91 4.68 -2.53
CA ILE A 54 -2.06 5.02 -3.34
C ILE A 54 -2.82 6.15 -2.64
N SER A 55 -3.05 7.25 -3.35
CA SER A 55 -3.94 8.32 -2.91
C SER A 55 -5.31 8.15 -3.54
N ILE A 56 -6.35 8.23 -2.72
CA ILE A 56 -7.75 8.05 -3.12
C ILE A 56 -8.44 9.40 -3.03
N PHE A 57 -9.09 9.82 -4.11
CA PHE A 57 -9.84 11.06 -4.19
C PHE A 57 -11.27 10.77 -4.63
N ASN A 58 -12.23 11.43 -4.00
CA ASN A 58 -13.63 11.34 -4.37
C ASN A 58 -14.05 12.58 -5.14
N HIS A 59 -14.75 12.38 -6.25
CA HIS A 59 -15.33 13.45 -7.03
C HIS A 59 -16.57 13.99 -6.33
N ASP A 60 -16.57 15.25 -5.97
CA ASP A 60 -17.76 15.97 -5.53
C ASP A 60 -18.48 16.56 -6.76
N ALA A 61 -19.71 16.11 -6.98
CA ALA A 61 -20.52 16.56 -8.11
C ALA A 61 -21.06 17.99 -7.95
N GLU A 62 -21.15 18.51 -6.72
CA GLU A 62 -21.65 19.86 -6.46
C GLU A 62 -20.58 20.91 -6.76
N THR A 63 -19.35 20.68 -6.30
CA THR A 63 -18.22 21.60 -6.52
C THR A 63 -17.44 21.33 -7.81
N GLY A 64 -17.61 20.13 -8.41
CA GLY A 64 -16.85 19.68 -9.58
C GLY A 64 -15.38 19.35 -9.28
N ASN A 65 -15.02 19.24 -8.00
CA ASN A 65 -13.64 19.02 -7.56
C ASN A 65 -13.43 17.62 -7.01
N PHE A 66 -12.16 17.20 -6.97
CA PHE A 66 -11.74 15.99 -6.29
C PHE A 66 -11.24 16.32 -4.88
N HIS A 67 -11.83 15.69 -3.87
CA HIS A 67 -11.39 15.81 -2.49
C HIS A 67 -10.60 14.58 -2.08
N LEU A 68 -9.46 14.79 -1.42
CA LEU A 68 -8.68 13.71 -0.84
C LEU A 68 -9.54 12.95 0.16
N PHE A 69 -9.64 11.65 -0.04
CA PHE A 69 -10.34 10.74 0.85
C PHE A 69 -9.35 10.04 1.77
N ASP A 70 -8.31 9.39 1.22
CA ASP A 70 -7.33 8.65 2.02
C ASP A 70 -6.01 8.41 1.27
N HIS A 71 -4.98 7.99 2.02
CA HIS A 71 -3.72 7.44 1.54
C HIS A 71 -3.52 6.02 2.08
N LYS A 72 -3.36 5.04 1.18
CA LYS A 72 -3.07 3.66 1.55
C LYS A 72 -1.65 3.28 1.13
N ASN A 73 -0.94 2.53 1.97
CA ASN A 73 0.36 1.96 1.64
C ASN A 73 0.18 0.56 1.05
N CYS A 74 0.84 0.28 -0.07
CA CYS A 74 0.84 -1.04 -0.71
C CYS A 74 2.10 -1.84 -0.41
N PHE A 75 3.09 -1.26 0.28
CA PHE A 75 4.39 -1.84 0.68
C PHE A 75 5.27 -2.41 -0.44
N ARG A 76 4.78 -2.34 -1.69
CA ARG A 76 5.48 -2.75 -2.92
C ARG A 76 5.50 -1.57 -3.88
N GLN A 77 6.60 -1.42 -4.60
CA GLN A 77 6.69 -0.36 -5.60
C GLN A 77 5.75 -0.67 -6.77
N ILE A 78 4.78 0.22 -6.94
CA ILE A 78 3.76 0.15 -7.97
C ILE A 78 4.38 0.53 -9.31
N PHE A 79 4.19 -0.32 -10.31
CA PHE A 79 4.53 -0.04 -11.70
C PHE A 79 3.32 0.57 -12.44
N SER A 80 2.15 -0.05 -12.30
CA SER A 80 0.92 0.46 -12.89
C SER A 80 -0.32 0.06 -12.12
N ILE A 81 -1.38 0.86 -12.25
CA ILE A 81 -2.72 0.55 -11.73
C ILE A 81 -3.76 0.61 -12.86
N HIS A 82 -4.77 -0.24 -12.79
CA HIS A 82 -5.84 -0.32 -13.80
C HIS A 82 -7.20 -0.52 -13.15
N THR A 83 -8.20 0.20 -13.64
CA THR A 83 -9.61 -0.02 -13.27
C THR A 83 -10.13 -1.27 -13.99
N VAL A 84 -10.76 -2.18 -13.24
CA VAL A 84 -11.47 -3.33 -13.80
C VAL A 84 -12.95 -3.22 -13.41
N PRO A 85 -13.80 -2.73 -14.35
CA PRO A 85 -15.21 -2.47 -14.06
C PRO A 85 -15.98 -3.72 -13.67
N GLN A 86 -16.89 -3.60 -12.71
CA GLN A 86 -17.76 -4.69 -12.29
C GLN A 86 -19.23 -4.34 -12.54
N ILE A 87 -20.02 -5.32 -13.00
CA ILE A 87 -21.42 -5.08 -13.39
C ILE A 87 -22.30 -4.77 -12.16
N ASN A 88 -22.19 -5.61 -11.12
CA ASN A 88 -23.09 -5.59 -9.97
C ASN A 88 -22.40 -5.22 -8.64
N SER A 89 -21.13 -4.82 -8.68
CA SER A 89 -20.34 -4.45 -7.50
C SER A 89 -19.58 -3.14 -7.72
N LEU A 90 -18.71 -2.80 -6.77
CA LEU A 90 -17.70 -1.76 -6.94
C LEU A 90 -16.65 -2.23 -7.94
N ASP A 91 -16.06 -1.27 -8.65
CA ASP A 91 -14.95 -1.55 -9.56
C ASP A 91 -13.75 -2.09 -8.78
N CYS A 92 -13.05 -3.05 -9.38
CA CYS A 92 -11.83 -3.60 -8.80
C CYS A 92 -10.62 -2.82 -9.30
N LEU A 93 -9.57 -2.76 -8.49
CA LEU A 93 -8.29 -2.17 -8.83
C LEU A 93 -7.27 -3.29 -9.05
N LEU A 94 -6.72 -3.37 -10.26
CA LEU A 94 -5.56 -4.21 -10.53
C LEU A 94 -4.29 -3.38 -10.31
N VAL A 95 -3.45 -3.83 -9.38
CA VAL A 95 -2.15 -3.22 -9.07
C VAL A 95 -1.06 -4.15 -9.57
N VAL A 96 -0.16 -3.65 -10.41
CA VAL A 96 1.01 -4.40 -10.89
C VAL A 96 2.26 -3.73 -10.33
N SER A 97 3.10 -4.51 -9.67
CA SER A 97 4.37 -4.06 -9.12
C SER A 97 5.50 -4.13 -10.14
N VAL A 98 6.61 -3.44 -9.86
CA VAL A 98 7.82 -3.47 -10.70
C VAL A 98 8.46 -4.86 -10.80
N ASN A 99 8.19 -5.75 -9.83
CA ASN A 99 8.70 -7.11 -9.80
C ASN A 99 7.81 -8.11 -10.54
N GLY A 100 6.79 -7.64 -11.27
CA GLY A 100 5.86 -8.51 -11.98
C GLY A 100 4.82 -9.21 -11.10
N GLU A 101 4.79 -8.92 -9.79
CA GLU A 101 3.73 -9.37 -8.89
C GLU A 101 2.49 -8.49 -9.09
N TRP A 102 1.30 -9.08 -9.06
CA TRP A 102 0.03 -8.36 -9.19
C TRP A 102 -0.92 -8.66 -8.04
N LEU A 103 -1.72 -7.65 -7.69
CA LEU A 103 -2.80 -7.72 -6.71
C LEU A 103 -4.10 -7.27 -7.37
N PHE A 104 -5.16 -8.05 -7.18
CA PHE A 104 -6.50 -7.68 -7.59
C PHE A 104 -7.29 -7.31 -6.34
N LEU A 105 -7.66 -6.04 -6.23
CA LEU A 105 -8.19 -5.44 -5.01
C LEU A 105 -9.64 -4.99 -5.22
N GLN A 106 -10.48 -5.14 -4.21
CA GLN A 106 -11.82 -4.55 -4.17
C GLN A 106 -12.01 -3.80 -2.85
N TRP A 107 -12.67 -2.64 -2.91
CA TRP A 107 -12.95 -1.87 -1.72
C TRP A 107 -13.96 -2.57 -0.82
N HIS A 108 -13.63 -2.70 0.47
CA HIS A 108 -14.49 -3.31 1.49
C HIS A 108 -14.17 -2.69 2.85
N GLU A 109 -15.19 -2.31 3.62
CA GLU A 109 -15.03 -1.81 5.00
C GLU A 109 -13.93 -0.74 5.20
N ASN A 110 -13.85 0.21 4.27
CA ASN A 110 -12.88 1.31 4.27
C ASN A 110 -11.41 0.93 3.97
N GLU A 111 -11.21 -0.25 3.38
CA GLU A 111 -9.91 -0.77 2.97
C GLU A 111 -9.96 -1.41 1.57
N PHE A 112 -8.81 -1.50 0.91
CA PHE A 112 -8.65 -2.33 -0.28
C PHE A 112 -8.35 -3.77 0.12
N PHE A 113 -9.34 -4.64 -0.06
CA PHE A 113 -9.20 -6.06 0.24
C PHE A 113 -8.66 -6.83 -0.98
N PRO A 114 -7.60 -7.64 -0.84
CA PRO A 114 -7.09 -8.46 -1.93
C PRO A 114 -8.01 -9.66 -2.17
N ILE A 115 -8.60 -9.71 -3.36
CA ILE A 115 -9.46 -10.83 -3.78
C ILE A 115 -8.69 -11.87 -4.61
N ALA A 116 -7.57 -11.49 -5.23
CA ALA A 116 -6.63 -12.40 -5.87
C ALA A 116 -5.23 -11.78 -5.94
N CYS A 117 -4.21 -12.62 -6.09
CA CYS A 117 -2.83 -12.21 -6.31
C CYS A 117 -2.09 -13.22 -7.18
N GLY A 118 -0.97 -12.81 -7.77
CA GLY A 118 -0.08 -13.70 -8.50
C GLY A 118 1.20 -13.02 -8.94
N SER A 119 1.97 -13.75 -9.73
CA SER A 119 3.24 -13.31 -10.29
C SER A 119 3.25 -13.60 -11.79
N ILE A 120 3.69 -12.64 -12.60
CA ILE A 120 3.85 -12.80 -14.04
C ILE A 120 5.17 -13.55 -14.35
N MET A 121 6.15 -13.46 -13.46
CA MET A 121 7.50 -14.01 -13.67
C MET A 121 7.62 -15.50 -13.29
N ASP A 122 6.59 -16.08 -12.66
CA ASP A 122 6.54 -17.51 -12.29
C ASP A 122 5.74 -18.35 -13.31
N ALA A 123 5.54 -17.84 -14.53
CA ALA A 123 4.77 -18.49 -15.60
C ALA A 123 5.62 -19.45 -16.45
#